data_AF-A0A536XY53-F1
#
_entry.id   AF-A0A536XY53-F1
#
_cell.length_a   1.000
_cell.length_b   1.000
_cell.length_c   1.000
_cell.angle_alpha   90.00
_cell.angle_beta   90.00
_cell.angle_gamma   90.00
#
_symmetry.space_group_name_H-M   'P 1'
#
loop_
_entity.id
_entity.type
_entity.pdbx_description
1 polymer ?
#
loop_
_entity_poly.entity_id
_entity_poly.type
_entity_poly.pdbx_seq_one_letter_code
_entity_poly.pdbx_strand_id
1 'polypeptide(L)' 'MGQGYFVTGTDTGVGKTLVACALLRAFARMGKSVVGMKPVVAGREGGHWA' A
#
# COMPACT_ATOMS: atom_id res chain seq x y z
N MET A 1 10.43 -14.65 11.11
CA MET A 1 9.30 -14.27 10.22
C MET A 1 8.91 -12.83 10.56
N GLY A 2 8.76 -11.95 9.56
CA GLY A 2 8.36 -10.55 9.78
C GLY A 2 6.85 -10.39 9.94
N GLN A 3 6.41 -9.34 10.65
CA GLN A 3 4.99 -8.98 10.77
C GLN A 3 4.48 -8.31 9.49
N GLY A 4 3.33 -8.75 8.96
CA GLY A 4 2.64 -8.12 7.84
C GLY A 4 1.29 -7.52 8.23
N TYR A 5 0.83 -6.51 7.48
CA TYR A 5 -0.49 -5.89 7.61
C TYR A 5 -1.15 -5.79 6.23
N PHE A 6 -2.44 -6.13 6.14
CA PHE A 6 -3.23 -5.99 4.91
C PHE A 6 -4.18 -4.80 5.01
N VAL A 7 -4.01 -3.82 4.13
CA VAL A 7 -4.86 -2.61 4.07
C VAL A 7 -5.97 -2.83 3.04
N THR A 8 -7.16 -3.21 3.51
CA THR A 8 -8.37 -3.34 2.69
C THR A 8 -9.19 -2.03 2.68
N GLY A 9 -10.31 -2.01 1.97
CA GLY A 9 -11.26 -0.90 2.01
C GLY A 9 -12.59 -1.29 1.37
N THR A 10 -13.64 -0.54 1.72
CA THR A 10 -15.02 -0.83 1.33
C THR A 10 -15.31 -0.56 -0.15
N ASP A 11 -14.54 0.33 -0.79
CA ASP A 11 -14.68 0.67 -2.20
C ASP A 11 -13.36 1.18 -2.79
N THR A 12 -13.35 1.54 -4.07
CA THR A 12 -12.33 2.32 -4.77
C THR A 12 -12.34 3.77 -4.27
N GLY A 13 -11.19 4.45 -4.27
CA GLY A 13 -11.11 5.86 -3.87
C GLY A 13 -11.19 6.15 -2.37
N VAL A 14 -11.55 5.18 -1.51
CA VAL A 14 -11.72 5.36 -0.05
C VAL A 14 -10.42 5.68 0.75
N GLY A 15 -9.31 5.98 0.08
CA GLY A 15 -8.07 6.41 0.75
C GLY A 15 -7.11 5.29 1.18
N LYS A 16 -7.25 4.05 0.69
CA LYS A 16 -6.36 2.92 1.02
C LYS A 16 -4.87 3.23 0.85
N THR A 17 -4.49 3.88 -0.26
CA THR A 17 -3.10 4.28 -0.53
C THR A 17 -2.59 5.29 0.49
N LEU A 18 -3.43 6.27 0.87
CA LEU A 18 -3.07 7.27 1.88
C LEU A 18 -2.76 6.59 3.22
N VAL A 19 -3.65 5.70 3.67
CA VAL A 19 -3.50 4.96 4.93
C VAL A 19 -2.27 4.05 4.89
N ALA A 20 -2.05 3.31 3.80
CA ALA A 20 -0.87 2.48 3.65
C ALA A 20 0.43 3.31 3.76
N CYS A 21 0.52 4.44 3.07
CA CYS A 21 1.68 5.33 3.18
C CYS A 21 1.85 5.93 4.57
N ALA A 22 0.75 6.24 5.28
CA ALA A 22 0.80 6.73 6.65
C ALA A 22 1.39 5.67 7.60
N LEU A 23 0.96 4.41 7.48
CA LEU A 23 1.50 3.29 8.26
C LEU A 23 2.99 3.07 8.00
N LEU A 24 3.42 3.10 6.73
CA LEU A 24 4.84 2.99 6.38
C LEU A 24 5.67 4.08 7.05
N ARG A 25 5.21 5.33 6.97
CA ARG A 25 5.89 6.47 7.62
C ARG A 25 5.91 6.34 9.15
N ALA A 26 4.80 5.89 9.75
CA ALA A 26 4.72 5.68 11.19
C ALA A 26 5.71 4.60 11.65
N PHE A 27 5.76 3.44 11.00
CA PHE A 27 6.69 2.37 11.34
C PHE A 27 8.14 2.76 11.10
N ALA A 28 8.44 3.47 10.01
CA ALA A 28 9.78 4.00 9.77
C ALA A 28 10.21 4.97 10.88
N ARG A 29 9.33 5.87 11.35
CA ARG A 29 9.60 6.77 12.48
C ARG A 29 9.84 6.04 13.80
N MET A 30 9.33 4.82 13.94
CA MET A 30 9.61 3.93 15.08
C MET A 30 10.92 3.14 14.91
N GLY A 31 11.71 3.41 13.88
CA GLY A 31 12.97 2.70 13.60
C GLY A 31 12.79 1.31 13.00
N LYS A 32 11.59 0.97 12.52
CA LYS A 32 11.34 -0.34 11.90
C LYS A 32 11.75 -0.33 10.42
N SER A 33 12.37 -1.42 9.97
CA SER A 33 12.48 -1.72 8.54
C SER A 33 11.11 -2.14 8.02
N VAL A 34 10.61 -1.44 7.01
CA VAL A 34 9.24 -1.61 6.50
C VAL A 34 9.20 -1.38 4.99
N VAL A 35 8.32 -2.11 4.29
CA VAL A 35 8.10 -2.00 2.85
C VAL A 35 6.61 -1.99 2.54
N GLY A 36 6.20 -1.22 1.53
CA GLY A 36 4.85 -1.27 0.96
C GLY A 36 4.79 -2.25 -0.22
N MET A 37 3.71 -3.01 -0.31
CA MET A 37 3.48 -3.97 -1.41
C MET A 37 2.10 -3.73 -2.03
N LYS A 38 2.05 -3.70 -3.38
CA LYS A 38 0.81 -3.68 -4.15
C LYS A 38 0.88 -4.76 -5.23
N PRO A 39 0.43 -6.00 -4.94
CA PRO A 39 0.61 -7.14 -5.85
C PRO A 39 -0.22 -7.03 -7.13
N VAL A 40 -1.36 -6.33 -7.06
CA VAL A 40 -2.28 -6.15 -8.19
C VAL A 40 -2.48 -4.65 -8.42
N VAL A 41 -2.28 -4.22 -9.66
CA VAL A 41 -2.41 -2.82 -10.09
C VAL A 41 -3.37 -2.78 -11.27
N ALA A 42 -4.43 -1.98 -11.13
CA ALA A 42 -5.33 -1.64 -12.24
C ALA A 42 -4.80 -0.40 -13.00
N GLY A 43 -5.32 -0.15 -14.21
CA GLY A 43 -4.91 0.98 -15.04
C GLY A 43 -3.72 0.69 -15.96
N ARG A 44 -3.36 -0.58 -16.17
CA ARG A 44 -2.39 -1.02 -17.19
C ARG A 44 -3.09 -1.84 -18.25
N GLU A 45 -3.28 -1.26 -19.43
CA GLU A 45 -3.98 -1.88 -20.55
C GLU A 45 -3.04 -1.96 -21.76
N GLY A 46 -2.92 -3.14 -22.37
CA GLY A 46 -2.04 -3.33 -23.53
C GLY A 46 -0.56 -3.03 -23.29
N GLY A 47 -0.10 -3.03 -22.04
CA GLY A 47 1.27 -2.62 -21.68
C GLY A 47 1.45 -1.12 -21.45
N HIS A 48 0.42 -0.32 -21.71
CA HIS A 48 0.39 1.12 -21.49
C HIS A 48 -0.33 1.43 -20.17
N TRP A 49 0.10 2.49 -19.50
CA TRP A 49 -0.60 3.02 -18.34
C TRP A 49 -1.63 4.02 -18.83
N ALA A 50 -2.89 3.82 -18.41
CA ALA A 50 -3.97 4.76 -18.62
C ALA A 50 -3.80 6.02 -17.76
#